data_AF-A0A3D4Z3T2-F1
#
_entry.id   AF-A0A3D4Z3T2-F1
#
_cell.length_a   1.000
_cell.length_b   1.000
_cell.length_c   1.000
_cell.angle_alpha   90.00
_cell.angle_beta   90.00
_cell.angle_gamma   90.00
#
_symmetry.space_group_name_H-M   'P 1'
#
loop_
_entity.id
_entity.type
_entity.pdbx_description
1 polymer ?
#
loop_
_entity_poly.entity_id
_entity_poly.type
_entity_poly.pdbx_seq_one_letter_code
_entity_poly.pdbx_strand_id
1 'polypeptide(L)'
;MLASTVPNIRAYHPAFAYEIACIVQEGLRRMFVDQEDYFYYLTLENENYPMPAMPEAVEEGILRGLYKFRPAPERRELHVQLFGSSAILREALRAAEILEERYHVSSDVWSATS
;
A
#
# COMPACT_ATOMS: atom_id res chain seq x y z
N MET A 1 -10.25 7.99 6.44
CA MET A 1 -11.23 6.93 6.80
C MET A 1 -11.96 7.34 8.07
N LEU A 2 -13.27 7.09 8.27
CA LEU A 2 -13.95 7.51 9.53
C LEU A 2 -13.29 6.96 10.80
N ALA A 3 -12.69 5.78 10.69
CA ALA A 3 -11.91 5.15 11.74
C ALA A 3 -10.77 6.05 12.27
N SER A 4 -10.14 6.89 11.42
CA SER A 4 -9.03 7.76 11.81
C SER A 4 -9.41 8.92 12.73
N THR A 5 -10.68 9.01 13.15
CA THR A 5 -11.12 9.95 14.19
C THR A 5 -10.73 9.51 15.60
N VAL A 6 -10.36 8.23 15.79
CA VAL A 6 -9.91 7.69 17.08
C VAL A 6 -8.39 7.80 17.19
N PRO A 7 -7.82 8.52 18.17
CA PRO A 7 -6.37 8.82 18.19
C PRO A 7 -5.45 7.60 18.31
N ASN A 8 -5.90 6.55 18.99
CA ASN A 8 -5.11 5.35 19.24
C ASN A 8 -5.45 4.19 18.29
N ILE A 9 -6.12 4.47 17.18
CA ILE A 9 -6.33 3.47 16.12
C ILE A 9 -5.18 3.48 15.12
N ARG A 10 -4.80 2.30 14.66
CA ARG A 10 -3.93 2.12 13.48
C ARG A 10 -4.76 1.47 12.38
N ALA A 11 -5.23 2.30 11.44
CA ALA A 11 -6.11 1.86 10.36
C ALA A 11 -5.32 1.58 9.09
N TYR A 12 -5.50 0.40 8.49
CA TYR A 12 -4.80 -0.02 7.28
C TYR A 12 -5.73 -0.63 6.22
N HIS A 13 -5.46 -0.32 4.95
CA HIS A 13 -6.07 -0.88 3.74
C HIS A 13 -5.00 -1.58 2.87
N PRO A 14 -4.49 -2.75 3.30
CA PRO A 14 -3.47 -3.48 2.55
C PRO A 14 -4.03 -4.02 1.22
N ALA A 15 -3.22 -3.93 0.17
CA ALA A 15 -3.45 -4.45 -1.16
C ALA A 15 -2.75 -5.81 -1.41
N PHE A 16 -1.79 -6.22 -0.58
CA PHE A 16 -1.11 -7.50 -0.81
C PHE A 16 -0.95 -8.31 0.48
N ALA A 17 -0.88 -9.64 0.33
CA ALA A 17 -0.75 -10.55 1.45
C ALA A 17 0.48 -10.29 2.34
N TYR A 18 1.60 -9.86 1.76
CA TYR A 18 2.80 -9.52 2.54
C TYR A 18 2.60 -8.25 3.39
N GLU A 19 1.81 -7.29 2.93
CA GLU A 19 1.52 -6.08 3.69
C GLU A 19 0.71 -6.43 4.94
N ILE A 20 -0.26 -7.34 4.80
CA ILE A 20 -1.03 -7.89 5.93
C ILE A 20 -0.08 -8.54 6.94
N ALA A 21 0.85 -9.37 6.48
CA ALA A 21 1.82 -10.05 7.35
C ALA A 21 2.67 -9.03 8.13
N CYS A 22 3.23 -8.02 7.46
CA CYS A 22 4.00 -6.95 8.11
C CYS A 22 3.17 -6.18 9.15
N ILE A 23 1.96 -5.76 8.80
CA ILE A 23 1.08 -4.97 9.67
C ILE A 23 0.66 -5.77 10.89
N VAL A 24 0.28 -7.04 10.72
CA VAL A 24 -0.13 -7.92 11.83
C VAL A 24 1.05 -8.21 12.75
N GLN A 25 2.22 -8.52 12.20
CA GLN A 25 3.43 -8.78 13.00
C GLN A 25 3.81 -7.55 13.83
N GLU A 26 3.79 -6.36 13.25
CA GLU A 26 4.10 -5.11 13.95
C GLU A 26 3.03 -4.78 14.99
N GLY A 27 1.75 -4.96 14.66
CA GLY A 27 0.66 -4.76 15.61
C GLY A 27 0.77 -5.66 16.83
N LEU A 28 1.12 -6.94 16.64
CA LEU A 28 1.36 -7.87 17.74
C LEU A 28 2.54 -7.41 18.61
N ARG A 29 3.65 -6.98 18.00
CA ARG A 29 4.82 -6.47 18.72
C ARG A 29 4.45 -5.25 19.57
N ARG A 30 3.84 -4.23 18.96
CA ARG A 30 3.51 -2.97 19.64
C ARG A 30 2.49 -3.15 20.77
N MET A 31 1.44 -3.93 20.53
CA MET A 31 0.38 -4.13 21.53
C MET A 31 0.81 -5.08 22.65
N PHE A 32 1.45 -6.21 22.33
CA PHE A 32 1.68 -7.28 23.32
C PHE A 32 3.10 -7.32 23.88
N VAL A 33 4.10 -6.86 23.15
CA VAL A 33 5.49 -6.84 23.62
C VAL A 33 5.83 -5.48 24.20
N ASP A 34 5.60 -4.41 23.44
CA ASP A 34 5.96 -3.05 23.85
C ASP A 34 4.89 -2.40 24.75
N GLN A 35 3.72 -3.03 24.88
CA GLN A 35 2.60 -2.56 25.71
C GLN A 35 2.12 -1.15 25.33
N GLU A 36 2.13 -0.83 24.03
CA GLU A 36 1.56 0.42 23.54
C GLU A 36 0.03 0.34 23.47
N ASP A 37 -0.66 1.39 23.93
CA ASP A 37 -2.13 1.50 23.98
C ASP A 37 -2.80 1.73 22.61
N TYR A 38 -2.44 0.93 21.61
CA TYR A 38 -3.03 0.96 20.27
C TYR A 38 -4.02 -0.18 20.05
N PHE A 39 -4.92 0.02 19.09
CA PHE A 39 -5.64 -1.09 18.45
C PHE A 39 -5.61 -0.93 16.94
N TYR A 40 -5.61 -2.05 16.23
CA TYR A 40 -5.45 -2.10 14.79
C TYR A 40 -6.80 -2.37 14.11
N TYR A 41 -7.04 -1.66 13.01
CA TYR A 41 -8.21 -1.86 12.16
C TYR A 41 -7.73 -2.13 10.74
N LEU A 42 -7.93 -3.37 10.29
CA LEU A 42 -7.55 -3.80 8.95
C LEU A 42 -8.81 -4.06 8.14
N THR A 43 -8.76 -3.58 6.91
CA THR A 43 -9.85 -3.70 5.94
C THR A 43 -9.35 -4.59 4.81
N LEU A 44 -10.03 -5.71 4.64
CA LEU A 44 -9.66 -6.79 3.72
C LEU A 44 -10.78 -7.01 2.71
N GLU A 45 -10.39 -7.46 1.53
CA GLU A 45 -11.31 -7.68 0.42
C GLU A 45 -11.55 -9.18 0.19
N ASN A 46 -12.67 -9.50 -0.47
CA ASN A 46 -13.04 -10.87 -0.83
C ASN A 46 -12.67 -11.25 -2.28
N GLU A 47 -11.97 -10.37 -3.00
CA GLU A 47 -11.52 -10.63 -4.37
C GLU A 47 -10.17 -11.37 -4.37
N ASN A 48 -10.08 -12.45 -5.14
CA ASN A 48 -8.82 -13.15 -5.36
C ASN A 48 -8.07 -12.54 -6.54
N TYR A 49 -6.78 -12.25 -6.36
CA TYR A 49 -5.86 -11.82 -7.42
C TYR A 49 -4.44 -12.28 -7.11
N PRO A 50 -3.52 -12.22 -8.10
CA PRO A 50 -2.13 -12.59 -7.88
C PRO A 50 -1.50 -11.76 -6.76
N MET A 51 -0.98 -12.46 -5.75
CA MET A 51 -0.24 -11.85 -4.64
C MET A 51 1.26 -11.96 -4.95
N PRO A 52 1.94 -10.86 -5.31
CA PRO A 52 3.36 -10.89 -5.62
C PRO A 52 4.20 -11.11 -4.36
N ALA A 53 5.47 -11.46 -4.56
CA ALA A 53 6.44 -11.46 -3.48
C ALA A 53 6.66 -10.03 -2.96
N MET A 54 6.98 -9.90 -1.67
CA MET A 54 7.35 -8.63 -1.08
C MET A 54 8.64 -8.10 -1.73
N PRO A 55 8.67 -6.85 -2.24
CA PRO A 55 9.91 -6.21 -2.64
C PRO A 55 10.89 -6.07 -1.46
N GLU A 56 12.18 -5.92 -1.74
CA GLU A 56 13.16 -5.69 -0.67
C GLU A 56 12.97 -4.30 -0.03
N ALA A 57 13.16 -4.21 1.29
CA ALA A 57 13.22 -2.96 2.04
C ALA A 57 11.97 -2.05 1.95
N VAL A 58 10.77 -2.64 1.85
CA VAL A 58 9.49 -1.90 1.84
C VAL A 58 8.74 -1.96 3.17
N GLU A 59 9.21 -2.76 4.13
CA GLU A 59 8.54 -3.02 5.41
C GLU A 59 8.25 -1.71 6.17
N GLU A 60 9.24 -0.82 6.27
CA GLU A 60 9.04 0.48 6.92
C GLU A 60 8.01 1.33 6.18
N GLY A 61 8.02 1.31 4.84
CA GLY A 61 7.06 2.04 4.02
C GLY A 61 5.62 1.52 4.18
N ILE A 62 5.46 0.19 4.27
CA ILE A 62 4.17 -0.46 4.58
C ILE A 62 3.65 0.02 5.93
N LEU A 63 4.49 0.02 6.97
CA LEU A 63 4.09 0.41 8.32
C LEU A 63 3.80 1.91 8.43
N ARG A 64 4.54 2.75 7.68
CA ARG A 64 4.34 4.20 7.62
C ARG A 64 3.16 4.63 6.76
N GLY A 65 2.56 3.72 5.99
CA GLY A 65 1.32 3.96 5.24
C GLY A 65 1.51 4.18 3.74
N LEU A 66 2.74 4.21 3.22
CA LEU A 66 3.01 4.49 1.81
C LEU A 66 4.38 3.99 1.38
N TYR A 67 4.45 3.22 0.29
CA TYR A 67 5.70 2.89 -0.39
C TYR A 67 5.54 2.84 -1.90
N LYS A 68 6.64 3.06 -2.62
CA LYS A 68 6.66 2.97 -4.08
C LYS A 68 6.65 1.49 -4.47
N PHE A 69 5.54 1.03 -5.05
CA PHE A 69 5.38 -0.36 -5.45
C PHE A 69 5.98 -0.63 -6.82
N ARG A 70 5.72 0.24 -7.81
CA ARG A 70 6.25 0.10 -9.17
C ARG A 70 6.82 1.45 -9.64
N PRO A 71 8.15 1.62 -9.70
CA PRO A 71 8.74 2.79 -10.33
C PRO A 71 8.51 2.78 -11.85
N ALA A 72 8.46 3.95 -12.46
CA ALA A 72 8.54 4.07 -13.92
C ALA A 72 9.89 3.48 -14.40
N PRO A 73 9.91 2.63 -15.45
CA PRO A 73 11.15 2.11 -16.01
C PRO A 73 12.09 3.22 -16.49
N GLU A 74 11.50 4.26 -17.09
CA GLU A 74 12.17 5.49 -17.49
C GLU A 74 11.27 6.68 -17.22
N ARG A 75 11.83 7.75 -16.65
CA ARG A 75 11.10 8.99 -16.42
C ARG A 75 11.08 9.82 -17.70
N ARG A 76 9.87 10.07 -18.22
CA ARG A 76 9.62 10.92 -19.39
C ARG A 76 9.33 12.36 -18.98
N GLU A 77 9.25 13.25 -19.96
CA GLU A 77 8.88 14.66 -19.77
C GLU A 77 7.53 14.79 -19.04
N LEU A 78 6.53 14.05 -19.52
CA LEU A 78 5.26 13.90 -18.83
C LEU A 78 5.36 12.75 -17.82
N HIS A 79 5.17 13.08 -16.54
CA HIS A 79 5.31 12.14 -15.44
C HIS A 79 4.26 12.40 -14.37
N VAL A 80 3.64 11.33 -13.87
CA VAL A 80 2.62 11.38 -12.80
C VAL A 80 2.91 10.38 -11.69
N GLN A 81 2.29 10.62 -10.53
CA GLN A 81 2.33 9.75 -9.37
C GLN A 81 0.93 9.14 -9.18
N LEU A 82 0.82 7.82 -9.23
CA LEU A 82 -0.44 7.10 -9.05
C LEU A 82 -0.45 6.45 -7.68
N PHE A 83 -1.51 6.70 -6.92
CA PHE A 83 -1.70 6.16 -5.58
C PHE A 83 -2.87 5.18 -5.60
N GLY A 84 -2.66 3.98 -5.05
CA GLY A 84 -3.70 2.98 -4.90
C GLY A 84 -3.60 2.28 -3.55
N SER A 85 -4.72 1.81 -3.06
CA SER A 85 -4.84 1.06 -1.80
C SER A 85 -5.79 -0.10 -2.01
N SER A 86 -5.63 -1.19 -1.25
CA SER A 86 -6.51 -2.37 -1.35
C SER A 86 -6.67 -2.86 -2.80
N ALA A 87 -7.83 -3.43 -3.15
CA ALA A 87 -8.14 -3.95 -4.49
C ALA A 87 -7.95 -2.92 -5.62
N ILE A 88 -8.13 -1.63 -5.36
CA ILE A 88 -8.02 -0.56 -6.37
C ILE A 88 -6.56 -0.28 -6.78
N LEU A 89 -5.55 -0.73 -6.03
CA LEU A 89 -4.16 -0.64 -6.46
C LEU A 89 -3.91 -1.27 -7.84
N ARG A 90 -4.66 -2.33 -8.16
CA ARG A 90 -4.60 -2.97 -9.49
C ARG A 90 -5.08 -2.06 -10.61
N GLU A 91 -6.08 -1.23 -10.35
CA GLU A 91 -6.56 -0.25 -11.33
C GLU A 91 -5.56 0.90 -11.50
N ALA A 92 -4.81 1.27 -10.46
CA ALA A 92 -3.68 2.20 -10.59
C ALA A 92 -2.55 1.61 -11.46
N LEU A 93 -2.25 0.31 -11.31
CA LEU A 93 -1.29 -0.39 -12.19
C LEU A 93 -1.76 -0.42 -13.65
N ARG A 94 -3.05 -0.70 -13.87
CA ARG A 94 -3.65 -0.67 -15.21
C ARG A 94 -3.65 0.74 -15.81
N ALA A 95 -3.92 1.76 -15.00
CA ALA A 95 -3.88 3.15 -15.45
C ALA A 95 -2.47 3.58 -15.86
N ALA A 96 -1.44 3.15 -15.11
CA ALA A 96 -0.04 3.36 -15.48
C ALA A 96 0.30 2.78 -16.86
N GLU A 97 -0.17 1.57 -17.18
CA GLU A 97 0.02 0.94 -18.49
C GLU A 97 -0.67 1.74 -19.60
N ILE A 98 -1.93 2.15 -19.39
CA ILE A 98 -2.68 2.96 -20.35
C ILE A 98 -1.99 4.31 -20.61
N LEU A 99 -1.50 4.97 -19.56
CA LEU A 99 -0.80 6.25 -19.63
C LEU A 99 0.49 6.13 -20.43
N GLU A 100 1.26 5.07 -20.22
CA GLU A 100 2.50 4.84 -20.93
C GLU A 100 2.27 4.51 -22.41
N GLU A 101 1.34 3.60 -22.70
CA GLU A 101 1.09 3.07 -24.04
C GLU A 101 0.38 4.06 -24.96
N ARG A 102 -0.63 4.78 -24.44
CA ARG A 102 -1.52 5.61 -25.28
C ARG A 102 -1.21 7.09 -25.25
N TYR A 103 -0.63 7.55 -24.13
CA TYR A 103 -0.42 8.99 -23.89
C TYR A 103 1.07 9.33 -23.72
N HIS A 104 1.95 8.33 -23.75
CA HIS A 104 3.38 8.49 -23.55
C HIS A 104 3.76 9.16 -22.21
N VAL A 105 2.92 9.03 -21.19
CA VAL A 105 3.14 9.57 -19.84
C VAL A 105 3.74 8.49 -18.96
N SER A 106 4.91 8.76 -18.37
CA SER A 106 5.53 7.86 -17.40
C SER A 106 4.84 7.96 -16.03
N SER A 107 4.82 6.88 -15.24
CA SER A 107 4.20 6.93 -13.92
C SER A 107 4.88 6.05 -12.88
N ASP A 108 5.00 6.57 -11.68
CA ASP A 108 5.33 5.81 -10.48
C ASP A 108 4.03 5.40 -9.78
N VAL A 109 3.89 4.12 -9.42
CA VAL A 109 2.74 3.59 -8.69
C VAL A 109 3.12 3.32 -7.23
N TRP A 110 2.32 3.86 -6.32
CA TRP A 110 2.49 3.76 -4.87
C TRP A 110 1.37 2.93 -4.26
N SER A 111 1.74 2.02 -3.35
CA SER A 111 0.80 1.35 -2.47
C SER A 111 0.64 2.19 -1.21
N ALA A 112 -0.57 2.71 -1.00
CA ALA A 112 -0.99 3.48 0.16
C ALA A 112 -1.70 2.53 1.14
N THR A 113 -0.98 2.05 2.15
CA THR A 113 -1.46 1.04 3.09
C THR A 113 -2.26 1.64 4.26
N SER A 114 -2.17 2.94 4.56
CA SER A 114 -2.84 3.62 5.69
C SER A 114 -3.41 4.99 5.31
#